data_AF-A0AAU5LF52-F1
#
_entry.id   AF-A0AAU5LF52-F1
#
_cell.length_a   1.000
_cell.length_b   1.000
_cell.length_c   1.000
_cell.angle_alpha   90.00
_cell.angle_beta   90.00
_cell.angle_gamma   90.00
#
_symmetry.space_group_name_H-M   'P 1'
#
loop_
_entity.id
_entity.type
_entity.pdbx_description
1 polymer ?
#
loop_
_entity_poly.entity_id
_entity_poly.type
_entity_poly.pdbx_seq_one_letter_code
_entity_poly.pdbx_strand_id
1 'polypeptide(L)'
;MKLSDPITYDQEARRAWATPYFADVADRPIYGSSEWAALPDDDRRKIAAVVVAAECWATDRDELSQRLRAELEASRETAQAEWDEWRAANRPAITEANKRVVHSLLNPSMVELGRRLSMNEAERVAEARRARPGDRPREPIHASLTTSQSGEAA
;
A
#
# COMPACT_ATOMS: atom_id res chain seq x y z
N MET A 1 1.27 -21.69 -11.34
CA MET A 1 0.22 -22.17 -10.41
C MET A 1 -0.97 -21.25 -10.59
N LYS A 2 -1.93 -21.62 -11.45
CA LYS A 2 -3.15 -20.83 -11.65
C LYS A 2 -3.98 -21.00 -10.38
N LEU A 3 -4.28 -19.90 -9.67
CA LEU A 3 -5.31 -19.94 -8.63
C LEU A 3 -6.58 -20.40 -9.34
N SER A 4 -7.07 -21.58 -8.94
CA SER A 4 -8.36 -22.09 -9.42
C SER A 4 -9.40 -21.00 -9.28
N ASP A 5 -10.24 -20.85 -10.30
CA ASP A 5 -11.37 -19.93 -10.27
C ASP A 5 -12.11 -20.09 -8.93
N PRO A 6 -12.53 -18.99 -8.29
CA PRO A 6 -13.28 -19.08 -7.05
C PRO A 6 -14.47 -20.00 -7.33
N ILE A 7 -14.61 -21.05 -6.51
CA ILE A 7 -15.76 -21.95 -6.56
C ILE A 7 -16.98 -21.05 -6.33
N THR A 8 -17.58 -20.59 -7.42
CA THR A 8 -18.75 -19.75 -7.38
C THR A 8 -19.87 -20.75 -7.16
N TYR A 9 -20.13 -21.03 -5.88
CA TYR A 9 -21.22 -21.91 -5.50
C TYR A 9 -22.50 -21.29 -6.06
N ASP A 10 -23.22 -22.08 -6.84
CA ASP A 10 -24.53 -21.70 -7.33
C ASP A 10 -25.45 -21.48 -6.12
N GLN A 11 -25.70 -20.20 -5.82
CA GLN A 11 -26.53 -19.80 -4.69
C GLN A 11 -27.96 -20.31 -4.82
N GLU A 12 -28.47 -20.43 -6.06
CA GLU A 12 -29.81 -20.95 -6.31
C GLU A 12 -29.86 -22.44 -6.00
N ALA A 13 -28.87 -23.21 -6.46
CA ALA A 13 -28.77 -24.63 -6.13
C ALA A 13 -28.63 -24.87 -4.62
N ARG A 14 -27.82 -24.06 -3.92
CA ARG A 14 -27.66 -24.16 -2.46
C ARG A 14 -28.97 -23.85 -1.73
N ARG A 15 -29.66 -22.75 -2.09
CA ARG A 15 -30.97 -22.40 -1.52
C ARG A 15 -32.03 -23.46 -1.81
N ALA A 16 -32.03 -24.03 -3.01
CA ALA A 16 -32.94 -25.11 -3.39
C ALA A 16 -32.71 -26.37 -2.56
N TRP A 17 -31.45 -26.70 -2.24
CA TRP A 17 -31.11 -27.80 -1.33
C TRP A 17 -31.54 -27.53 0.12
N ALA A 18 -31.36 -26.29 0.60
CA ALA A 18 -31.64 -25.94 1.99
C ALA A 18 -33.15 -25.82 2.28
N THR A 19 -33.93 -25.31 1.33
CA THR A 19 -35.37 -24.99 1.49
C THR A 19 -36.22 -26.13 2.09
N PRO A 20 -36.11 -27.39 1.62
CA PRO A 20 -36.89 -28.51 2.16
C PRO A 20 -36.67 -28.78 3.65
N TYR A 21 -35.56 -28.33 4.23
CA TYR A 21 -35.24 -28.58 5.64
C TYR A 21 -35.95 -27.63 6.61
N PHE A 22 -36.42 -26.47 6.15
CA PHE A 22 -37.00 -25.44 7.03
C PHE A 22 -38.32 -24.82 6.54
N ALA A 23 -38.75 -25.09 5.31
CA ALA A 23 -39.94 -24.45 4.72
C ALA A 23 -41.25 -24.75 5.48
N ASP A 24 -41.40 -25.96 6.03
CA ASP A 24 -42.59 -26.42 6.75
C ASP A 24 -42.46 -26.31 8.28
N VAL A 25 -41.37 -25.73 8.79
CA VAL A 25 -41.10 -25.58 10.23
C VAL A 25 -41.35 -24.13 10.66
N ALA A 26 -42.52 -23.86 11.23
CA ALA A 26 -42.92 -22.50 11.63
C ALA A 26 -42.23 -22.00 12.91
N ASP A 27 -42.11 -22.86 13.93
CA ASP A 27 -41.56 -22.51 15.25
C ASP A 27 -40.15 -23.08 15.43
N ARG A 28 -39.18 -22.43 14.77
CA ARG A 28 -37.76 -22.81 14.87
C ARG A 28 -37.04 -21.92 15.90
N PRO A 29 -36.32 -22.52 16.86
CA PRO A 29 -35.49 -21.73 17.78
C PRO A 29 -34.27 -21.16 17.05
N ILE A 30 -33.65 -20.14 17.64
CA ILE A 30 -32.37 -19.61 17.16
C ILE A 30 -31.29 -20.66 17.39
N TYR A 31 -30.46 -20.94 16.38
CA TYR A 31 -29.33 -21.86 16.52
C TYR A 31 -28.41 -21.42 17.67
N GLY A 32 -28.10 -22.36 18.59
CA GLY A 32 -27.30 -22.10 19.78
C GLY A 32 -28.06 -21.50 20.96
N SER A 33 -29.37 -21.24 20.85
CA SER A 33 -30.19 -20.83 22.00
C SER A 33 -30.39 -21.97 22.99
N SER A 34 -30.82 -21.65 24.21
CA SER A 34 -31.19 -22.66 25.22
C SER A 34 -32.35 -23.53 24.76
N GLU A 35 -33.31 -22.95 24.04
CA GLU A 35 -34.45 -23.68 23.45
C GLU A 35 -33.98 -24.67 22.40
N TRP A 36 -33.04 -24.27 21.54
CA TRP A 36 -32.41 -25.16 20.55
C TRP A 36 -31.62 -26.30 21.21
N ALA A 37 -30.86 -25.98 22.27
CA ALA A 37 -30.05 -26.96 22.99
C ALA A 37 -30.90 -28.02 23.73
N ALA A 38 -32.12 -27.64 24.15
CA ALA A 38 -33.05 -28.54 24.82
C ALA A 38 -33.76 -29.52 23.87
N LEU A 39 -33.69 -29.31 22.55
CA LEU A 39 -34.30 -30.21 21.58
C LEU A 39 -33.48 -31.51 21.39
N PRO A 40 -34.14 -32.66 21.17
CA PRO A 40 -33.48 -33.88 20.69
C PRO A 40 -32.72 -33.66 19.37
N ASP A 41 -31.68 -34.45 19.13
CA ASP A 41 -30.84 -34.32 17.93
C ASP A 41 -31.56 -34.65 16.63
N ASP A 42 -32.62 -35.45 16.69
CA ASP A 42 -33.48 -35.82 15.57
C ASP A 42 -34.70 -34.89 15.40
N ASP A 43 -34.88 -33.89 16.27
CA ASP A 43 -35.98 -32.93 16.14
C ASP A 43 -35.78 -32.05 14.88
N ARG A 44 -36.80 -32.07 14.00
CA ARG A 44 -36.81 -31.29 12.76
C ARG A 44 -36.59 -29.79 13.00
N ARG A 45 -37.04 -29.24 14.13
CA ARG A 45 -36.81 -27.83 14.49
C ARG A 45 -35.34 -27.54 14.77
N LYS A 46 -34.61 -28.49 15.37
CA LYS A 46 -33.18 -28.37 15.66
C LYS A 46 -32.37 -28.37 14.36
N ILE A 47 -32.71 -29.30 13.45
CA ILE A 47 -32.10 -29.39 12.11
C ILE A 47 -32.40 -28.13 11.29
N ALA A 48 -33.65 -27.68 11.26
CA ALA A 48 -34.06 -26.48 10.54
C ALA A 48 -33.29 -25.23 11.01
N ALA A 49 -33.10 -25.06 12.33
CA ALA A 49 -32.32 -23.96 12.89
C ALA A 49 -30.85 -23.99 12.43
N VAL A 50 -30.23 -25.17 12.37
CA VAL A 50 -28.85 -25.35 11.88
C VAL A 50 -28.74 -24.98 10.41
N VAL A 51 -29.64 -25.49 9.56
CA VAL A 51 -29.62 -25.22 8.11
C VAL A 51 -29.81 -23.72 7.84
N VAL A 52 -30.72 -23.06 8.54
CA VAL A 52 -30.92 -21.61 8.42
C VAL A 52 -29.66 -20.85 8.84
N ALA A 53 -29.04 -21.20 9.97
CA ALA A 53 -27.81 -20.55 10.42
C ALA A 53 -26.66 -20.74 9.43
N ALA A 54 -26.53 -21.94 8.83
CA ALA A 54 -25.56 -22.23 7.79
C ALA A 54 -25.81 -21.40 6.53
N GLU A 55 -27.05 -21.27 6.08
CA GLU A 55 -27.40 -20.43 4.92
C GLU A 55 -27.16 -18.94 5.17
N CYS A 56 -27.44 -18.44 6.38
CA CYS A 56 -27.10 -17.07 6.77
C CYS A 56 -25.60 -16.83 6.69
N TRP A 57 -24.79 -17.76 7.21
CA TRP A 57 -23.34 -17.64 7.17
C TRP A 57 -22.78 -17.73 5.74
N ALA A 58 -23.33 -18.62 4.92
CA ALA A 58 -22.92 -18.78 3.53
C ALA A 58 -23.31 -17.54 2.69
N THR A 59 -24.50 -16.99 2.91
CA THR A 59 -24.95 -15.75 2.26
C THR A 59 -24.09 -14.56 2.67
N ASP A 60 -23.78 -14.41 3.96
CA ASP A 60 -22.89 -13.34 4.42
C ASP A 60 -21.51 -13.46 3.77
N ARG A 61 -20.93 -14.67 3.69
CA ARG A 61 -19.66 -14.90 2.99
C ARG A 61 -19.70 -14.50 1.50
N ASP A 62 -20.78 -14.86 0.80
CA ASP A 62 -20.93 -14.59 -0.63
C ASP A 62 -21.09 -13.08 -0.90
N GLU A 63 -21.86 -12.39 -0.07
CA GLU A 63 -22.20 -10.97 -0.22
C GLU A 63 -21.16 -10.04 0.43
N LEU A 64 -20.35 -10.53 1.37
CA LEU A 64 -19.39 -9.73 2.15
C LEU A 64 -18.47 -8.90 1.27
N SER A 65 -17.93 -9.50 0.21
CA SER A 65 -16.99 -8.79 -0.67
C SER A 65 -17.65 -7.63 -1.42
N GLN A 66 -18.91 -7.78 -1.83
CA GLN A 66 -19.66 -6.74 -2.52
C GLN A 66 -20.09 -5.65 -1.53
N ARG A 67 -20.59 -6.06 -0.36
CA ARG A 67 -20.95 -5.16 0.74
C ARG A 67 -19.77 -4.30 1.19
N LEU A 68 -18.61 -4.91 1.46
CA LEU A 68 -17.39 -4.19 1.83
C LEU A 68 -16.90 -3.25 0.73
N ARG A 69 -17.05 -3.62 -0.55
CA ARG A 69 -16.73 -2.72 -1.67
C ARG A 69 -17.64 -1.50 -1.66
N ALA A 70 -18.95 -1.70 -1.51
CA ALA A 70 -19.91 -0.61 -1.44
C ALA A 70 -19.65 0.31 -0.23
N GLU A 71 -19.37 -0.26 0.94
CA GLU A 71 -19.00 0.51 2.14
C GLU A 71 -17.71 1.31 1.94
N LEU A 72 -16.68 0.72 1.32
CA LEU A 72 -15.43 1.41 1.00
C LEU A 72 -15.63 2.52 -0.03
N GLU A 73 -16.47 2.33 -1.03
CA GLU A 73 -16.78 3.34 -2.04
C GLU A 73 -17.50 4.54 -1.41
N ALA A 74 -18.54 4.29 -0.61
CA ALA A 74 -19.24 5.34 0.13
C ALA A 74 -18.29 6.10 1.08
N SER A 75 -17.39 5.40 1.77
CA SER A 75 -16.37 6.02 2.62
C SER A 75 -15.39 6.88 1.82
N ARG A 76 -14.96 6.42 0.64
CA ARG A 76 -14.08 7.19 -0.26
C ARG A 76 -14.76 8.44 -0.79
N GLU A 77 -16.04 8.35 -1.17
CA GLU A 77 -16.81 9.51 -1.64
C GLU A 77 -16.91 10.58 -0.55
N THR A 78 -17.19 10.17 0.68
CA THR A 78 -17.25 11.08 1.84
C THR A 78 -15.90 11.74 2.10
N ALA A 79 -14.83 10.94 2.17
CA ALA A 79 -13.48 11.45 2.38
C ALA A 79 -13.00 12.36 1.24
N GLN A 80 -13.37 12.05 -0.01
CA GLN A 80 -13.05 12.87 -1.17
C GLN A 80 -13.78 14.22 -1.12
N ALA A 81 -15.06 14.23 -0.72
CA ALA A 81 -15.82 15.47 -0.54
C ALA A 81 -15.22 16.35 0.58
N GLU A 82 -14.90 15.77 1.74
CA GLU A 82 -14.22 16.47 2.84
C GLU A 82 -12.87 17.04 2.40
N TRP A 83 -12.08 16.25 1.66
CA TRP A 83 -10.80 16.69 1.13
C TRP A 83 -10.95 17.83 0.11
N ASP A 84 -11.93 17.76 -0.77
CA ASP A 84 -12.18 18.80 -1.77
C ASP A 84 -12.67 20.10 -1.12
N GLU A 85 -13.52 20.02 -0.10
CA GLU A 85 -13.93 21.17 0.72
C GLU A 85 -12.73 21.80 1.42
N TRP A 86 -11.94 20.99 2.13
CA TRP A 86 -10.73 21.45 2.80
C TRP A 86 -9.75 22.08 1.80
N ARG A 87 -9.53 21.43 0.66
CA ARG A 87 -8.63 21.93 -0.40
C ARG A 87 -9.13 23.27 -0.94
N ALA A 88 -10.44 23.41 -1.18
CA ALA A 88 -11.03 24.65 -1.66
C ALA A 88 -10.82 25.80 -0.67
N ALA A 89 -11.08 25.56 0.63
CA ALA A 89 -10.89 26.52 1.70
C ALA A 89 -9.40 26.91 1.88
N ASN A 90 -8.47 25.96 1.72
CA ASN A 90 -7.04 26.16 1.95
C ASN A 90 -6.25 26.53 0.69
N ARG A 91 -6.91 26.62 -0.48
CA ARG A 91 -6.26 26.88 -1.77
C ARG A 91 -5.33 28.09 -1.77
N PRO A 92 -5.67 29.25 -1.18
CA PRO A 92 -4.76 30.40 -1.14
C PRO A 92 -3.49 30.12 -0.34
N ALA A 93 -3.63 29.49 0.84
CA ALA A 93 -2.50 29.16 1.70
C ALA A 93 -1.57 28.11 1.06
N ILE A 94 -2.13 27.10 0.40
CA ILE A 94 -1.38 26.10 -0.37
C ILE A 94 -0.64 26.77 -1.52
N THR A 95 -1.29 27.68 -2.25
CA THR A 95 -0.65 28.41 -3.36
C THR A 95 0.55 29.22 -2.86
N GLU A 96 0.41 29.91 -1.73
CA GLU A 96 1.49 30.71 -1.15
C GLU A 96 2.62 29.84 -0.59
N ALA A 97 2.30 28.70 0.03
CA ALA A 97 3.31 27.72 0.43
C ALA A 97 4.07 27.17 -0.80
N ASN A 98 3.36 26.80 -1.86
CA ASN A 98 3.96 26.31 -3.10
C ASN A 98 4.86 27.36 -3.75
N LYS A 99 4.45 28.63 -3.79
CA LYS A 99 5.31 29.73 -4.29
C LYS A 99 6.60 29.81 -3.48
N ARG A 100 6.54 29.74 -2.14
CA ARG A 100 7.73 29.75 -1.29
C ARG A 100 8.65 28.56 -1.57
N VAL A 101 8.09 27.37 -1.74
CA VAL A 101 8.85 26.17 -2.11
C VAL A 101 9.49 26.33 -3.48
N VAL A 102 8.74 26.77 -4.49
CA VAL A 102 9.25 27.01 -5.85
C VAL A 102 10.36 28.05 -5.83
N HIS A 103 10.17 29.19 -5.17
CA HIS A 103 11.22 30.19 -5.00
C HIS A 103 12.46 29.62 -4.31
N SER A 104 12.28 28.78 -3.29
CA SER A 104 13.38 28.11 -2.60
C SER A 104 14.13 27.14 -3.52
N LEU A 105 13.41 26.35 -4.31
CA LEU A 105 13.99 25.39 -5.26
C LEU A 105 14.68 26.08 -6.43
N LEU A 106 14.19 27.24 -6.84
CA LEU A 106 14.79 28.07 -7.88
C LEU A 106 15.94 28.94 -7.37
N ASN A 107 16.27 28.89 -6.07
CA ASN A 107 17.46 29.57 -5.58
C ASN A 107 18.71 28.99 -6.25
N PRO A 108 19.66 29.83 -6.72
CA PRO A 108 20.84 29.36 -7.44
C PRO A 108 21.65 28.29 -6.69
N SER A 109 21.69 28.36 -5.36
CA SER A 109 22.35 27.35 -4.51
C SER A 109 21.66 25.99 -4.54
N MET A 110 20.33 25.95 -4.55
CA MET A 110 19.53 24.72 -4.62
C MET A 110 19.54 24.13 -6.02
N VAL A 111 19.50 24.96 -7.05
CA VAL A 111 19.68 24.54 -8.44
C VAL A 111 21.05 23.90 -8.64
N GLU A 112 22.11 24.53 -8.12
CA GLU A 112 23.47 24.01 -8.19
C GLU A 112 23.64 22.72 -7.37
N LEU A 113 23.00 22.64 -6.19
CA LEU A 113 22.97 21.41 -5.40
C LEU A 113 22.26 20.27 -6.15
N GLY A 114 21.11 20.55 -6.75
CA GLY A 114 20.37 19.59 -7.58
C GLY A 114 21.20 19.10 -8.76
N ARG A 115 21.88 20.02 -9.48
CA ARG A 115 22.82 19.70 -10.56
C ARG A 115 23.94 18.77 -10.06
N ARG A 116 24.52 19.04 -8.89
CA ARG A 116 25.59 18.20 -8.31
C ARG A 116 25.11 16.83 -7.88
N LEU A 117 23.88 16.72 -7.39
CA LEU A 117 23.28 15.44 -7.00
C LEU A 117 22.89 14.59 -8.21
N SER A 118 22.57 15.22 -9.36
CA SER A 118 22.31 14.51 -10.61
C SER A 118 23.58 14.12 -11.38
N MET A 119 24.76 14.60 -10.97
CA MET A 119 26.03 14.19 -11.59
C MET A 119 26.38 12.76 -11.22
N ASN A 120 26.80 12.00 -12.23
CA ASN A 120 27.37 10.68 -12.00
C ASN A 120 28.78 10.78 -11.40
N GLU A 121 29.33 9.66 -10.95
CA GLU A 121 30.60 9.66 -10.21
C GLU A 121 31.79 10.19 -11.03
N ALA A 122 31.85 9.86 -12.33
CA ALA A 122 32.91 10.32 -13.22
C ALA A 122 32.86 11.86 -13.38
N GLU A 123 31.66 12.41 -13.54
CA GLU A 123 31.45 13.86 -13.64
C GLU A 123 31.82 14.59 -12.34
N ARG A 124 31.48 14.03 -11.17
CA ARG A 124 31.86 14.61 -9.87
C ARG A 124 33.37 14.65 -9.68
N VAL A 125 34.08 13.59 -10.07
CA VAL A 125 35.54 13.52 -10.01
C VAL A 125 36.19 14.53 -10.97
N ALA A 126 35.65 14.68 -12.19
CA ALA A 126 36.13 15.66 -13.15
C ALA A 126 35.92 17.11 -12.67
N GLU A 127 34.74 17.41 -12.11
CA GLU A 127 34.42 18.72 -11.54
C GLU A 127 35.30 19.07 -10.33
N ALA A 128 35.56 18.11 -9.44
CA ALA A 128 36.43 18.29 -8.28
C ALA A 128 37.89 18.56 -8.66
N ARG A 129 38.32 18.10 -9.85
CA ARG A 129 39.67 18.33 -10.40
C ARG A 129 39.78 19.62 -11.22
N ARG A 130 38.66 20.30 -11.53
CA ARG A 130 38.69 21.58 -12.25
C ARG A 130 39.33 22.65 -11.35
N ALA A 131 40.35 23.33 -11.86
CA ALA A 131 41.01 24.41 -11.15
C ALA A 131 40.01 25.51 -10.79
N ARG A 132 39.97 25.87 -9.50
CA ARG A 132 39.12 26.94 -9.00
C ARG A 132 39.85 28.27 -9.09
N PRO A 133 39.14 29.39 -9.23
CA PRO A 133 39.73 30.71 -9.11
C PRO A 133 40.51 30.82 -7.78
N GLY A 134 41.82 31.06 -7.85
CA GLY A 134 42.71 31.13 -6.68
C GLY A 134 43.50 29.85 -6.37
N ASP A 135 43.23 28.74 -7.05
CA ASP A 135 44.11 27.56 -6.97
C ASP A 135 45.47 27.92 -7.57
N ARG A 136 46.53 27.78 -6.77
CA ARG A 136 47.90 27.94 -7.27
C ARG A 136 48.24 26.73 -8.14
N PRO A 137 48.99 26.92 -9.24
CA PRO A 137 49.49 25.79 -10.02
C PRO A 137 50.26 24.88 -9.06
N ARG A 138 49.82 23.61 -9.00
CA ARG A 138 50.52 22.60 -8.20
C ARG A 138 51.87 22.40 -8.85
N GLU A 139 52.93 22.94 -8.24
CA GLU A 139 54.28 22.70 -8.72
C GLU A 139 54.52 21.19 -8.79
N PRO A 140 55.10 20.68 -9.89
CA PRO A 140 55.38 19.27 -10.00
C PRO A 140 56.28 18.86 -8.84
N ILE A 141 55.80 17.95 -8.01
CA ILE A 141 56.61 17.32 -6.97
C ILE A 141 57.71 16.57 -7.73
N HIS A 142 58.90 17.17 -7.82
CA HIS A 142 60.07 16.50 -8.34
C HIS A 142 60.29 15.27 -7.47
N ALA A 143 59.98 14.10 -8.03
CA ALA A 143 60.20 12.81 -7.40
C ALA A 143 61.72 12.57 -7.33
N SER A 144 62.36 13.12 -6.31
CA SER A 144 63.72 12.77 -5.92
C SER A 144 63.71 11.40 -5.25
N LEU A 145 63.48 10.36 -6.04
CA LEU A 145 63.87 8.99 -5.69
C LEU A 145 65.06 8.64 -6.57
N THR A 146 66.24 9.16 -6.18
CA THR A 146 67.51 8.69 -6.70
C THR A 146 67.87 7.37 -6.02
N THR A 147 67.65 6.29 -6.77
CA THR A 147 68.42 5.06 -6.86
C THR A 147 69.73 5.07 -6.05
N SER A 148 69.79 4.25 -4.99
CA SER A 148 71.05 3.82 -4.37
C SER A 148 71.79 2.93 -5.37
N GLN A 149 72.89 3.43 -5.94
CA GLN A 149 73.79 2.64 -6.77
C GLN A 149 74.97 2.16 -5.93
N SER A 150 75.10 0.84 -5.87
CA SER A 150 76.22 0.06 -5.33
C SER A 150 77.48 0.22 -6.19
N GLY A 151 78.65 0.28 -5.54
CA GLY A 151 79.98 0.02 -6.10
C GLY A 151 80.93 -0.07 -4.90
N GLU A 152 81.45 -1.23 -4.49
CA GLU A 152 82.33 -2.19 -5.19
C GLU A 152 83.63 -1.52 -5.65
N ALA A 153 84.67 -1.64 -4.82
CA ALA A 153 86.06 -1.44 -5.20
C ALA A 153 86.92 -2.48 -4.48
N ALA A 154 87.85 -3.03 -5.26
CA ALA A 154 88.77 -4.13 -5.01
C ALA A 154 89.75 -3.93 -3.84
#